data_AF-A0A5B8W1U5-F1
#
_entry.id   AF-A0A5B8W1U5-F1
#
_cell.length_a   1.000
_cell.length_b   1.000
_cell.length_c   1.000
_cell.angle_alpha   90.00
_cell.angle_beta   90.00
_cell.angle_gamma   90.00
#
_symmetry.space_group_name_H-M   'P 1'
#
loop_
_entity.id
_entity.type
_entity.pdbx_description
1 polymer ?
#
loop_
_entity_poly.entity_id
_entity_poly.type
_entity_poly.pdbx_seq_one_letter_code
_entity_poly.pdbx_strand_id
1 'polypeptide(L)'
;MKDKVLLVYKDEENYQIESVWSTKVGNYYRIDNIPFFAKNIAPGDIVSIQDDDGQLFFDELIEASGNSVVRIIFFSENDITRVTKELEMLGCNWEGSHLNKLISIEIPKSIPYGIVKKYLEHGLKAGIFDYQEACLGFK
;
A
#
# COMPACT_ATOMS: atom_id res chain seq x y z
N MET A 1 -4.25 10.48 18.96
CA MET A 1 -4.29 11.45 17.84
C MET A 1 -3.77 10.72 16.62
N LYS A 2 -4.30 10.99 15.42
CA LYS A 2 -3.72 10.45 14.18
C LYS A 2 -2.77 11.51 13.62
N ASP A 3 -1.54 11.11 13.34
CA ASP A 3 -0.50 11.97 12.78
C ASP A 3 -0.25 11.58 11.32
N LYS A 4 0.31 12.48 10.53
CA LYS A 4 0.74 12.17 9.17
C LYS A 4 2.24 11.89 9.15
N VAL A 5 2.62 10.76 8.60
CA VAL A 5 4.02 10.44 8.26
C VAL A 5 4.22 10.70 6.77
N LEU A 6 5.33 11.35 6.44
CA LEU A 6 5.74 11.67 5.08
C LEU A 6 6.72 10.61 4.58
N LEU A 7 6.34 9.93 3.51
CA LEU A 7 7.13 8.92 2.82
C LEU A 7 7.76 9.57 1.58
N VAL A 8 9.08 9.70 1.59
CA VAL A 8 9.82 10.16 0.40
C VAL A 8 10.01 8.98 -0.54
N TYR A 9 9.60 9.14 -1.80
CA TYR A 9 9.78 8.13 -2.83
C TYR A 9 10.35 8.74 -4.11
N LYS A 10 10.99 7.91 -4.92
CA LYS A 10 11.54 8.33 -6.22
C LYS A 10 10.56 7.96 -7.33
N ASP A 11 10.19 8.96 -8.11
CA ASP A 11 9.40 8.83 -9.34
C ASP A 11 10.27 9.28 -10.52
N GLU A 12 10.61 8.32 -11.39
CA GLU A 12 11.63 8.48 -12.44
C GLU A 12 12.95 9.07 -11.91
N GLU A 13 13.21 10.36 -12.16
CA GLU A 13 14.41 11.07 -11.72
C GLU A 13 14.15 12.02 -10.54
N ASN A 14 12.90 12.20 -10.13
CA ASN A 14 12.49 13.17 -9.11
C ASN A 14 12.11 12.50 -7.79
N TYR A 15 12.33 13.21 -6.68
CA TYR A 15 11.79 12.83 -5.38
C TYR A 15 10.42 13.46 -5.17
N GLN A 16 9.50 12.66 -4.67
CA GLN A 16 8.13 13.03 -4.36
C GLN A 16 7.80 12.62 -2.92
N ILE A 17 6.73 13.20 -2.37
CA ILE A 17 6.27 12.91 -1.01
C ILE A 17 4.86 12.34 -1.07
N GLU A 18 4.67 11.22 -0.38
CA GLU A 18 3.36 10.67 -0.06
C GLU A 18 3.10 10.83 1.44
N SER A 19 1.93 11.32 1.83
CA SER A 19 1.54 11.36 3.24
C SER A 19 0.61 10.21 3.58
N VAL A 20 0.94 9.46 4.64
CA VAL A 20 0.09 8.39 5.18
C VAL A 20 -0.36 8.74 6.60
N TRP A 21 -1.56 8.27 6.96
CA TRP A 21 -2.04 8.33 8.33
C TRP A 21 -1.30 7.33 9.20
N SER A 22 -1.06 7.74 10.44
CA SER A 22 -0.36 6.94 11.42
C SER A 22 -0.90 7.17 12.82
N THR A 23 -0.64 6.21 13.70
CA THR A 23 -0.92 6.31 15.13
C THR A 23 0.39 6.20 15.89
N LYS A 24 0.68 7.17 16.77
CA LYS A 24 1.86 7.11 17.65
C LYS A 24 1.78 5.92 18.62
N VAL A 25 2.85 5.13 18.71
CA VAL A 25 3.01 3.96 19.58
C VAL A 25 4.35 4.05 20.31
N GLY A 26 4.33 4.54 21.56
CA GLY A 26 5.56 4.83 22.30
C GLY A 26 6.38 5.93 21.61
N ASN A 27 7.61 5.58 21.21
CA ASN A 27 8.51 6.48 20.47
C ASN A 27 8.38 6.35 18.95
N TYR A 28 7.56 5.42 18.46
CA TYR A 28 7.42 5.09 17.05
C TYR A 28 6.02 5.41 16.54
N TYR A 29 5.80 5.15 15.26
CA TYR A 29 4.54 5.38 14.58
C TYR A 29 4.10 4.12 13.86
N ARG A 30 2.84 3.73 14.03
CA ARG A 30 2.22 2.66 13.25
C ARG A 30 1.54 3.26 12.02
N ILE A 31 1.85 2.74 10.83
CA ILE A 31 1.16 3.12 9.59
C ILE A 31 -0.27 2.56 9.61
N ASP A 32 -1.27 3.40 9.35
CA ASP A 32 -2.68 3.02 9.49
C ASP A 32 -3.41 2.78 8.16
N ASN A 33 -2.96 3.35 7.04
CA ASN A 33 -3.66 3.27 5.74
C ASN A 33 -2.71 2.85 4.60
N ILE A 34 -3.29 2.48 3.46
CA ILE A 34 -2.55 1.82 2.37
C ILE A 34 -1.75 2.85 1.53
N PRO A 35 -0.41 2.74 1.41
CA PRO A 35 0.36 3.61 0.54
C PRO A 35 0.10 3.34 -0.95
N PHE A 36 0.06 4.39 -1.76
CA PHE A 36 -0.13 4.40 -3.21
C PHE A 36 1.16 4.52 -4.01
N PHE A 37 2.24 5.08 -3.45
CA PHE A 37 3.44 5.42 -4.23
C PHE A 37 4.76 5.00 -3.56
N ALA A 38 4.92 5.18 -2.26
CA ALA A 38 6.09 4.74 -1.51
C ALA A 38 6.16 3.19 -1.41
N LYS A 39 7.33 2.62 -1.73
CA LYS A 39 7.56 1.17 -1.71
C LYS A 39 8.04 0.70 -0.34
N ASN A 40 7.94 -0.61 -0.09
CA ASN A 40 8.46 -1.29 1.10
C ASN A 40 7.83 -0.85 2.43
N ILE A 41 6.62 -0.29 2.40
CA ILE A 41 5.84 0.08 3.57
C ILE A 41 4.42 -0.49 3.41
N ALA A 42 3.86 -1.03 4.48
CA ALA A 42 2.53 -1.60 4.53
C ALA A 42 1.74 -1.13 5.77
N PRO A 43 0.39 -1.18 5.74
CA PRO A 43 -0.43 -0.94 6.91
C PRO A 43 -0.03 -1.86 8.08
N GLY A 44 0.05 -1.27 9.28
CA GLY A 44 0.45 -1.94 10.51
C GLY A 44 1.95 -1.91 10.79
N ASP A 45 2.79 -1.50 9.85
CA ASP A 45 4.23 -1.36 10.07
C ASP A 45 4.53 -0.33 11.16
N ILE A 46 5.52 -0.62 12.00
CA ILE A 46 6.03 0.30 13.01
C ILE A 46 7.31 0.96 12.48
N VAL A 47 7.34 2.28 12.46
CA VAL A 47 8.44 3.07 11.87
C VAL A 47 8.99 4.11 12.85
N SER A 48 10.29 4.42 12.75
CA SER A 48 10.86 5.65 13.31
C SER A 48 10.56 6.83 12.40
N ILE A 49 10.63 8.02 12.99
CA ILE A 49 10.50 9.28 12.24
C ILE A 49 11.70 10.16 12.50
N GLN A 50 12.01 10.99 11.51
CA GLN A 50 12.80 12.19 11.66
C GLN A 50 11.84 13.38 11.68
N ASP A 51 11.87 14.16 12.76
CA ASP A 51 11.13 15.42 12.85
C ASP A 51 11.95 16.52 12.18
N ASP A 52 11.37 17.14 11.15
CA ASP A 52 11.92 18.30 10.47
C ASP A 52 10.87 19.42 10.48
N ASP A 53 11.08 20.43 11.32
CA ASP A 53 10.17 21.55 11.55
C ASP A 53 8.69 21.15 11.81
N GLY A 54 8.49 20.08 12.58
CA GLY A 54 7.16 19.55 12.93
C GLY A 54 6.54 18.64 11.87
N GLN A 55 7.26 18.36 10.79
CA GLN A 55 6.90 17.35 9.79
C GLN A 55 7.56 16.02 10.13
N LEU A 56 6.78 14.95 10.15
CA LEU A 56 7.25 13.62 10.53
C LEU A 56 7.65 12.85 9.28
N PHE A 57 8.93 12.83 8.93
CA PHE A 57 9.44 12.03 7.82
C PHE A 57 9.73 10.60 8.28
N PHE A 58 9.36 9.61 7.46
CA PHE A 58 9.81 8.23 7.68
C PHE A 58 11.33 8.16 7.65
N ASP A 59 11.90 7.43 8.62
CA ASP A 59 13.34 7.22 8.76
C ASP A 59 13.69 5.73 8.59
N GLU A 60 13.23 4.87 9.50
CA GLU A 60 13.51 3.42 9.47
C GLU A 60 12.26 2.57 9.77
N LEU A 61 12.20 1.38 9.18
CA LEU A 61 11.25 0.34 9.53
C LEU A 61 11.72 -0.41 10.78
N ILE A 62 10.97 -0.31 11.87
CA ILE A 62 11.28 -0.93 13.16
C ILE A 62 10.67 -2.33 13.27
N GLU A 63 9.42 -2.48 12.82
CA GLU A 63 8.73 -3.77 12.83
C GLU A 63 7.80 -3.87 11.61
N ALA A 64 8.01 -4.91 10.79
CA ALA A 64 7.11 -5.22 9.69
C ALA A 64 5.83 -5.88 10.21
N SER A 65 4.68 -5.38 9.76
CA SER A 65 3.36 -5.95 10.03
C SER A 65 3.19 -7.38 9.52
N GLY A 66 3.89 -7.70 8.43
CA GLY A 66 3.73 -8.89 7.59
C GLY A 66 2.69 -8.73 6.48
N ASN A 67 1.99 -7.59 6.43
CA ASN A 67 1.04 -7.29 5.37
C ASN A 67 1.78 -6.99 4.06
N SER A 68 1.13 -7.24 2.93
CA SER A 68 1.67 -6.88 1.62
C SER A 68 0.84 -5.78 0.98
N VAL A 69 1.47 -4.98 0.15
CA VAL A 69 0.83 -3.93 -0.64
C VAL A 69 1.06 -4.21 -2.13
N VAL A 70 -0.03 -4.29 -2.87
CA VAL A 70 -0.02 -4.38 -4.34
C VAL A 70 -0.81 -3.20 -4.89
N ARG A 71 -0.33 -2.60 -5.98
CA ARG A 71 -1.02 -1.53 -6.69
C ARG A 71 -1.61 -2.09 -7.97
N ILE A 72 -2.79 -1.63 -8.34
CA ILE A 72 -3.46 -2.05 -9.57
C ILE A 72 -3.81 -0.80 -10.38
N ILE A 73 -3.38 -0.78 -11.64
CA ILE A 73 -3.77 0.23 -12.63
C ILE A 73 -4.70 -0.40 -13.66
N PHE A 74 -5.95 0.05 -13.68
CA PHE A 74 -6.98 -0.48 -14.57
C PHE A 74 -6.85 0.11 -15.97
N PHE A 75 -7.17 -0.68 -17.00
CA PHE A 75 -7.30 -0.14 -18.36
C PHE A 75 -8.68 0.51 -18.57
N SER A 76 -9.70 0.01 -17.87
CA SER A 76 -11.09 0.50 -17.90
C SER A 76 -11.64 0.69 -16.48
N GLU A 77 -12.28 1.83 -16.21
CA GLU A 77 -12.91 2.09 -14.89
C GLU A 77 -14.09 1.15 -14.61
N ASN A 78 -14.70 0.58 -15.65
CA ASN A 78 -15.84 -0.34 -15.53
C ASN A 78 -15.47 -1.64 -14.79
N ASP A 79 -14.18 -2.00 -14.76
CA ASP A 79 -13.71 -3.20 -14.09
C ASP A 79 -13.46 -3.00 -12.60
N ILE A 80 -13.30 -1.76 -12.13
CA ILE A 80 -12.88 -1.44 -10.75
C ILE A 80 -13.83 -2.07 -9.75
N THR A 81 -15.14 -1.81 -9.88
CA THR A 81 -16.13 -2.27 -8.90
C THR A 81 -16.21 -3.79 -8.81
N ARG A 82 -16.03 -4.49 -9.94
CA ARG A 82 -16.06 -5.96 -9.95
C ARG A 82 -14.79 -6.52 -9.29
N VAL A 83 -13.63 -6.00 -9.68
CA VAL A 83 -12.33 -6.47 -9.19
C VAL A 83 -12.14 -6.20 -7.71
N THR A 84 -12.54 -5.02 -7.21
CA THR A 84 -12.44 -4.71 -5.78
C THR A 84 -13.29 -5.63 -4.93
N LYS A 85 -14.53 -5.93 -5.35
CA LYS A 85 -15.38 -6.94 -4.68
C LYS A 85 -14.76 -8.34 -4.68
N GLU A 86 -14.16 -8.74 -5.80
CA GLU A 86 -13.46 -10.03 -5.89
C GLU A 86 -12.26 -10.09 -4.92
N LEU A 87 -11.49 -9.01 -4.80
CA LEU A 87 -10.38 -8.89 -3.84
C LEU A 87 -10.86 -8.87 -2.38
N GLU A 88 -11.95 -8.18 -2.07
CA GLU A 88 -12.59 -8.21 -0.75
C GLU A 88 -13.03 -9.64 -0.37
N MET A 89 -13.60 -10.40 -1.32
CA MET A 89 -13.95 -11.81 -1.11
C MET A 89 -12.73 -12.71 -0.86
N LEU A 90 -11.54 -12.34 -1.36
CA LEU A 90 -10.27 -13.00 -1.05
C LEU A 90 -9.69 -12.57 0.31
N GLY A 91 -10.32 -11.63 1.00
CA GLY A 91 -9.88 -11.12 2.30
C GLY A 91 -8.90 -9.95 2.22
N CYS A 92 -8.75 -9.32 1.06
CA CYS A 92 -7.94 -8.11 0.89
C CYS A 92 -8.74 -6.86 1.25
N ASN A 93 -8.05 -5.81 1.69
CA ASN A 93 -8.60 -4.46 1.75
C ASN A 93 -8.07 -3.64 0.58
N TRP A 94 -8.70 -2.51 0.27
CA TRP A 94 -8.25 -1.62 -0.78
C TRP A 94 -8.65 -0.16 -0.52
N GLU A 95 -7.89 0.75 -1.11
CA GLU A 95 -8.20 2.18 -1.16
C GLU A 95 -8.10 2.68 -2.61
N GLY A 96 -9.00 3.59 -2.98
CA GLY A 96 -8.94 4.31 -4.24
C GLY A 96 -8.06 5.55 -4.13
N SER A 97 -7.29 5.84 -5.18
CA SER A 97 -6.48 7.05 -5.24
C SER A 97 -7.24 8.21 -5.90
N HIS A 98 -6.64 9.40 -5.91
CA HIS A 98 -7.10 10.53 -6.72
C HIS A 98 -6.91 10.32 -8.23
N LEU A 99 -6.15 9.30 -8.64
CA LEU A 99 -6.04 8.86 -10.02
C LEU A 99 -7.11 7.78 -10.25
N ASN A 100 -8.15 8.08 -11.02
CA ASN A 100 -9.38 7.27 -11.13
C ASN A 100 -9.17 5.77 -11.41
N LYS A 101 -8.06 5.39 -12.04
CA LYS A 101 -7.75 4.00 -12.43
C LYS A 101 -6.74 3.31 -11.53
N LEU A 102 -6.23 3.98 -10.50
CA LEU A 102 -5.24 3.43 -9.59
C LEU A 102 -5.87 3.15 -8.23
N ILE A 103 -5.74 1.89 -7.80
CA ILE A 103 -6.04 1.48 -6.43
C ILE A 103 -4.78 0.88 -5.79
N SER A 104 -4.74 0.92 -4.46
CA SER A 104 -3.77 0.16 -3.67
C SER A 104 -4.50 -0.87 -2.82
N ILE A 105 -3.97 -2.08 -2.75
CA ILE A 105 -4.57 -3.20 -2.05
C ILE A 105 -3.65 -3.64 -0.91
N GLU A 106 -4.24 -3.86 0.26
CA GLU A 106 -3.59 -4.50 1.39
C GLU A 106 -3.98 -5.98 1.36
N ILE A 107 -2.96 -6.84 1.38
CA ILE A 107 -3.11 -8.28 1.54
C ILE A 107 -2.68 -8.59 2.97
N PRO A 108 -3.62 -8.88 3.89
CA PRO A 108 -3.28 -9.18 5.28
C PRO A 108 -2.35 -10.40 5.36
N LYS A 109 -1.44 -10.42 6.34
CA LYS A 109 -0.49 -11.54 6.54
C LYS A 109 -1.14 -12.91 6.72
N SER A 110 -2.41 -12.95 7.13
CA SER A 110 -3.19 -14.17 7.29
C SER A 110 -3.68 -14.76 5.96
N ILE A 111 -3.64 -13.98 4.86
CA ILE A 111 -4.06 -14.39 3.54
C ILE A 111 -2.85 -14.93 2.76
N PRO A 112 -2.88 -16.19 2.30
CA PRO A 112 -1.80 -16.75 1.50
C PRO A 112 -1.63 -15.98 0.18
N TYR A 113 -0.49 -15.30 0.03
CA TYR A 113 -0.22 -14.46 -1.13
C TYR A 113 -0.41 -15.20 -2.47
N GLY A 114 -0.07 -16.50 -2.53
CA GLY A 114 -0.23 -17.31 -3.74
C GLY A 114 -1.67 -17.39 -4.27
N ILE A 115 -2.70 -17.23 -3.42
CA ILE A 115 -4.10 -17.19 -3.85
C ILE A 115 -4.37 -15.86 -4.57
N VAL A 116 -3.96 -14.75 -3.97
CA VAL A 116 -4.14 -13.40 -4.54
C VAL A 116 -3.28 -13.23 -5.81
N LYS A 117 -2.05 -13.74 -5.81
CA LYS A 117 -1.17 -13.70 -6.98
C LYS A 117 -1.79 -14.38 -8.20
N LYS A 118 -2.41 -15.55 -8.03
CA LYS A 118 -3.13 -16.24 -9.13
C LYS A 118 -4.25 -15.38 -9.71
N TYR A 119 -4.99 -14.69 -8.85
CA TYR A 119 -6.03 -13.76 -9.27
C TYR A 119 -5.45 -12.58 -10.07
N LEU A 120 -4.39 -11.95 -9.56
CA LEU A 120 -3.69 -10.84 -10.21
C LEU A 120 -3.12 -11.24 -11.58
N GLU A 121 -2.48 -12.41 -11.67
CA GLU A 121 -1.94 -12.94 -12.92
C GLU A 121 -3.03 -13.22 -13.96
N HIS A 122 -4.21 -13.67 -13.54
CA HIS A 122 -5.34 -13.87 -14.44
C HIS A 122 -5.85 -12.53 -14.99
N GLY A 123 -6.01 -11.51 -14.13
CA GLY A 123 -6.42 -10.17 -14.56
C GLY A 123 -5.43 -9.51 -15.52
N LEU A 124 -4.13 -9.68 -15.26
CA LEU A 124 -3.06 -9.24 -16.15
C LEU A 124 -3.14 -9.91 -17.53
N LYS A 125 -3.22 -11.25 -17.57
CA LYS A 125 -3.31 -12.03 -18.83
C LYS A 125 -4.58 -11.73 -19.62
N ALA A 126 -5.69 -11.43 -18.93
CA ALA A 126 -6.95 -11.07 -19.54
C ALA A 126 -6.99 -9.62 -20.05
N GLY A 127 -5.95 -8.82 -19.79
CA GLY A 127 -5.91 -7.42 -20.22
C GLY A 127 -6.93 -6.55 -19.50
N ILE A 128 -7.17 -6.80 -18.21
CA ILE A 128 -8.11 -6.02 -17.39
C ILE A 128 -7.37 -4.86 -16.70
N PHE A 129 -6.20 -5.16 -16.15
CA PHE A 129 -5.35 -4.24 -15.42
C PHE A 129 -3.89 -4.69 -15.50
N ASP A 130 -2.97 -3.81 -15.11
CA ASP A 130 -1.61 -4.16 -14.71
C ASP A 130 -1.46 -3.99 -13.18
N TYR A 131 -0.44 -4.61 -12.59
CA TYR A 131 -0.21 -4.52 -11.16
C TYR A 131 1.28 -4.45 -10.77
N GLN A 132 1.55 -3.87 -9.61
CA GLN A 132 2.90 -3.79 -9.04
C GLN A 132 2.90 -4.30 -7.60
N GLU A 133 3.81 -5.23 -7.31
CA GLU A 133 4.17 -5.65 -5.94
C GLU A 133 4.98 -4.52 -5.29
N ALA A 134 4.33 -3.69 -4.46
CA ALA A 134 4.93 -2.49 -3.87
C ALA A 134 5.62 -2.76 -2.52
N CYS A 135 5.07 -3.69 -1.74
CA CYS A 135 5.66 -4.22 -0.51
C CYS A 135 5.22 -5.68 -0.36
N LEU A 136 6.17 -6.60 -0.19
CA LEU A 136 5.86 -8.01 0.07
C LEU A 136 6.29 -8.34 1.50
N GLY A 137 5.30 -8.46 2.39
CA GLY A 137 5.52 -8.69 3.82
C GLY A 137 5.54 -10.16 4.24
N PHE A 138 5.23 -11.09 3.34
CA PHE A 138 5.26 -12.52 3.63
C PHE A 138 6.71 -13.03 3.70
N LYS A 139 7.00 -13.87 4.72
CA LYS A 139 8.22 -14.67 4.83
C LYS A 139 7.89 -16.13 4.55
#